data_AF-A0A359F360-F1
#
_entry.id   AF-A0A359F360-F1
#
_cell.length_a   1.000
_cell.length_b   1.000
_cell.length_c   1.000
_cell.angle_alpha   90.00
_cell.angle_beta   90.00
_cell.angle_gamma   90.00
#
_symmetry.space_group_name_H-M   'P 1'
#
loop_
_entity.id
_entity.type
_entity.pdbx_description
1 polymer ?
#
loop_
_entity_poly.entity_id
_entity_poly.type
_entity_poly.pdbx_seq_one_letter_code
_entity_poly.pdbx_strand_id
1 'polypeptide(L)'
;TTTTTTSTTTTTTLADVDGDGYTTGADCDDNNPAINPGVTVDSIGDGVDSNCDGQDGIATNTVFVSVNTGSDTSTCGDISAPCASVNQGQARAVALGRTQVQVAEGFYGPFELLGGLEVGGHYKSSTWAKAGAGNSVVTAAFDPSALAPVGVKANGISVATKLADFVINGTTAGAGQASYGV
;
A
#
# COMPACT_ATOMS: atom_id res chain seq x y z
N THR A 1 51.35 27.80 -27.99
CA THR A 1 50.75 26.46 -28.20
C THR A 1 49.58 26.35 -27.24
N THR A 2 48.38 26.68 -27.70
CA THR A 2 47.18 26.75 -26.86
C THR A 2 46.45 25.41 -27.00
N THR A 3 46.66 24.52 -26.03
CA THR A 3 46.01 23.21 -25.99
C THR A 3 44.52 23.44 -25.67
N THR A 4 43.68 23.31 -26.69
CA THR A 4 42.23 23.35 -26.54
C THR A 4 41.79 22.00 -26.00
N THR A 5 41.42 21.94 -24.73
CA THR A 5 40.85 20.75 -24.11
C THR A 5 39.42 20.60 -24.62
N THR A 6 39.21 19.75 -25.62
CA THR A 6 37.87 19.31 -26.02
C THR A 6 37.28 18.51 -24.87
N SER A 7 36.43 19.14 -24.06
CA SER A 7 35.57 18.43 -23.11
C SER A 7 34.46 17.77 -23.90
N THR A 8 34.63 16.49 -24.22
CA THR A 8 33.53 15.63 -24.66
C THR A 8 32.57 15.45 -23.49
N THR A 9 31.54 16.29 -23.43
CA THR A 9 30.32 15.97 -22.69
C THR A 9 29.71 14.75 -23.36
N THR A 10 30.04 13.56 -22.86
CA THR A 10 29.25 12.35 -23.12
C THR A 10 27.85 12.65 -22.60
N THR A 11 27.00 13.14 -23.51
CA THR A 11 25.56 13.17 -23.29
C THR A 11 25.16 11.72 -23.35
N THR A 12 25.14 11.04 -22.20
CA THR A 12 24.49 9.75 -22.05
C THR A 12 23.03 10.02 -22.40
N THR A 13 22.66 9.83 -23.67
CA THR A 13 21.26 9.77 -24.06
C THR A 13 20.74 8.53 -23.36
N LEU A 14 20.05 8.75 -22.24
CA LEU A 14 19.30 7.72 -21.56
C LEU A 14 18.43 7.05 -22.63
N ALA A 15 18.53 5.73 -22.73
CA ALA A 15 17.73 4.96 -23.68
C ALA A 15 16.26 5.03 -23.26
N ASP A 16 15.37 4.99 -24.25
CA ASP A 16 13.93 4.78 -24.16
C ASP A 16 13.69 3.50 -24.97
N VAL A 17 13.75 2.35 -24.29
CA VAL A 17 13.79 1.03 -24.96
C VAL A 17 12.39 0.54 -25.34
N ASP A 18 11.36 0.96 -24.62
CA ASP A 18 9.97 0.56 -24.88
C ASP A 18 9.14 1.61 -25.64
N GLY A 19 9.67 2.83 -25.82
CA GLY A 19 9.12 3.85 -26.70
C GLY A 19 7.95 4.63 -26.09
N ASP A 20 7.84 4.69 -24.76
CA ASP A 20 6.76 5.40 -24.08
C ASP A 20 7.03 6.90 -23.87
N GLY A 21 8.23 7.36 -24.25
CA GLY A 21 8.65 8.75 -24.19
C GLY A 21 9.33 9.13 -22.87
N TYR A 22 9.50 8.19 -21.95
CA TYR A 22 10.39 8.29 -20.80
C TYR A 22 11.68 7.53 -21.11
N THR A 23 12.77 7.98 -20.49
CA THR A 23 14.08 7.33 -20.67
C THR A 23 14.47 6.66 -19.37
N THR A 24 15.33 5.63 -19.40
CA THR A 24 15.97 4.92 -18.25
C THR A 24 16.33 5.73 -16.99
N GLY A 25 16.48 7.06 -17.06
CA GLY A 25 16.73 7.90 -15.89
C GLY A 25 15.47 8.35 -15.14
N ALA A 26 14.30 8.27 -15.78
CA ALA A 26 12.99 8.59 -15.21
C ALA A 26 12.07 7.35 -15.20
N ASP A 27 12.26 6.45 -16.15
CA ASP A 27 11.55 5.17 -16.22
C ASP A 27 12.16 4.12 -15.29
N CYS A 28 11.32 3.52 -14.45
CA CYS A 28 11.69 2.45 -13.52
C CYS A 28 11.66 1.05 -14.17
N ASP A 29 10.98 0.86 -15.31
CA ASP A 29 11.03 -0.35 -16.13
C ASP A 29 10.99 -0.04 -17.64
N ASP A 30 12.14 0.39 -18.17
CA ASP A 30 12.41 0.72 -19.60
C ASP A 30 12.18 -0.44 -20.60
N ASN A 31 11.66 -1.60 -20.16
CA ASN A 31 11.23 -2.68 -21.04
C ASN A 31 9.70 -2.82 -21.11
N ASN A 32 8.94 -1.98 -20.42
CA ASN A 32 7.51 -2.08 -20.30
C ASN A 32 6.83 -0.70 -20.39
N PRO A 33 6.20 -0.37 -21.54
CA PRO A 33 5.67 0.97 -21.80
C PRO A 33 4.40 1.31 -20.99
N ALA A 34 3.97 0.38 -20.13
CA ALA A 34 2.88 0.56 -19.16
C ALA A 34 3.37 0.90 -17.74
N ILE A 35 4.68 0.95 -17.51
CA ILE A 35 5.31 1.32 -16.24
C ILE A 35 6.16 2.55 -16.50
N ASN A 36 5.68 3.74 -16.14
CA ASN A 36 6.43 4.97 -16.34
C ASN A 36 5.86 6.14 -15.53
N PRO A 37 6.61 7.25 -15.37
CA PRO A 37 6.16 8.43 -14.62
C PRO A 37 4.84 9.07 -15.08
N GLY A 38 4.36 8.75 -16.28
CA GLY A 38 3.11 9.27 -16.84
C GLY A 38 1.86 8.50 -16.40
N VAL A 39 2.02 7.33 -15.77
CA VAL A 39 0.90 6.47 -15.38
C VAL A 39 0.12 7.09 -14.22
N THR A 40 -1.15 7.40 -14.46
CA THR A 40 -2.04 7.97 -13.42
C THR A 40 -2.83 6.93 -12.65
N VAL A 41 -2.69 5.65 -13.02
CA VAL A 41 -3.39 4.52 -12.42
C VAL A 41 -2.39 3.52 -11.88
N ASP A 42 -2.27 3.42 -10.57
CA ASP A 42 -1.39 2.45 -9.93
C ASP A 42 -2.14 1.67 -8.84
N SER A 43 -2.09 0.35 -8.91
CA SER A 43 -2.96 -0.54 -8.12
C SER A 43 -2.25 -1.01 -6.85
N ILE A 44 -2.70 -0.53 -5.69
CA ILE A 44 -2.06 -0.85 -4.42
C ILE A 44 -1.96 -2.37 -4.16
N GLY A 45 -0.77 -2.83 -3.77
CA GLY A 45 -0.55 -4.20 -3.30
C GLY A 45 -0.36 -5.24 -4.40
N ASP A 46 0.00 -4.85 -5.63
CA ASP A 46 0.50 -5.80 -6.64
C ASP A 46 2.04 -5.88 -6.69
N GLY A 47 2.73 -5.02 -5.95
CA GLY A 47 4.19 -4.95 -5.88
C GLY A 47 4.84 -4.22 -7.04
N VAL A 48 4.06 -3.60 -7.91
CA VAL A 48 4.52 -2.84 -9.07
C VAL A 48 4.27 -1.36 -8.83
N ASP A 49 5.32 -0.56 -8.96
CA ASP A 49 5.21 0.90 -9.01
C ASP A 49 5.00 1.29 -10.47
N SER A 50 3.74 1.31 -10.91
CA SER A 50 3.43 1.55 -12.32
C SER A 50 3.72 2.99 -12.75
N ASN A 51 3.82 3.91 -11.79
CA ASN A 51 3.99 5.34 -12.03
C ASN A 51 5.40 5.85 -11.68
N CYS A 52 6.32 4.95 -11.35
CA CYS A 52 7.70 5.23 -10.97
C CYS A 52 7.86 6.34 -9.92
N ASP A 53 6.88 6.52 -9.02
CA ASP A 53 6.90 7.55 -7.98
C ASP A 53 7.57 7.08 -6.67
N GLY A 54 7.99 5.82 -6.63
CA GLY A 54 8.60 5.15 -5.49
C GLY A 54 7.60 4.50 -4.54
N GLN A 55 6.31 4.51 -4.86
CA GLN A 55 5.24 3.88 -4.08
C GLN A 55 4.46 2.89 -4.95
N ASP A 56 3.90 1.88 -4.29
CA ASP A 56 2.92 0.96 -4.90
C ASP A 56 1.52 1.48 -4.52
N GLY A 57 0.92 2.24 -5.43
CA GLY A 57 -0.36 2.94 -5.31
C GLY A 57 -0.28 4.43 -5.67
N ILE A 58 -1.44 5.09 -5.83
CA ILE A 58 -1.50 6.52 -6.12
C ILE A 58 -1.50 7.32 -4.82
N ALA A 59 -0.43 8.06 -4.52
CA ALA A 59 -0.29 8.80 -3.26
C ALA A 59 -1.46 9.76 -2.96
N THR A 60 -2.08 10.36 -3.99
CA THR A 60 -3.24 11.26 -3.84
C THR A 60 -4.57 10.52 -3.57
N ASN A 61 -4.64 9.25 -3.95
CA ASN A 61 -5.80 8.36 -3.75
C ASN A 61 -5.58 7.37 -2.58
N THR A 62 -4.49 7.52 -1.82
CA THR A 62 -4.07 6.59 -0.77
C THR A 62 -4.25 7.19 0.61
N VAL A 63 -4.71 6.37 1.56
CA VAL A 63 -4.67 6.65 2.99
C VAL A 63 -3.62 5.79 3.66
N PHE A 64 -2.76 6.43 4.44
CA PHE A 64 -1.63 5.79 5.10
C PHE A 64 -1.97 5.38 6.54
N VAL A 65 -1.69 4.14 6.91
CA VAL A 65 -1.93 3.56 8.24
C VAL A 65 -0.65 2.97 8.80
N SER A 66 -0.26 3.39 9.99
CA SER A 66 0.85 2.80 10.74
C SER A 66 0.54 2.79 12.22
N VAL A 67 0.49 1.60 12.83
CA VAL A 67 0.27 1.47 14.28
C VAL A 67 1.38 2.09 15.13
N ASN A 68 2.61 2.16 14.59
CA ASN A 68 3.79 2.59 15.34
C ASN A 68 4.03 4.11 15.26
N THR A 69 3.61 4.75 14.17
CA THR A 69 3.87 6.19 13.93
C THR A 69 2.59 7.02 13.78
N GLY A 70 1.44 6.36 13.62
CA GLY A 70 0.16 7.01 13.36
C GLY A 70 -0.68 7.29 14.60
N SER A 71 -1.76 8.04 14.39
CA SER A 71 -2.76 8.35 15.42
C SER A 71 -4.16 8.45 14.81
N ASP A 72 -5.16 7.88 15.46
CA ASP A 72 -6.55 7.86 14.98
C ASP A 72 -7.27 9.19 15.23
N THR A 73 -6.88 10.20 14.45
CA THR A 73 -7.49 11.53 14.48
C THR A 73 -8.44 11.73 13.30
N SER A 74 -9.29 12.75 13.38
CA SER A 74 -10.16 13.14 12.26
C SER A 74 -9.40 13.68 11.05
N THR A 75 -8.08 13.89 11.15
CA THR A 75 -7.23 14.40 10.07
C THR A 75 -6.15 13.41 9.65
N CYS A 76 -6.09 12.22 10.26
CA CYS A 76 -5.07 11.23 9.88
C CYS A 76 -5.28 10.71 8.46
N GLY A 77 -4.22 10.10 7.93
CA GLY A 77 -4.25 9.41 6.64
C GLY A 77 -3.31 10.00 5.58
N ASP A 78 -2.52 11.00 5.94
CA ASP A 78 -1.43 11.52 5.11
C ASP A 78 -0.11 10.83 5.46
N ILE A 79 0.86 10.86 4.54
CA ILE A 79 2.16 10.20 4.70
C ILE A 79 2.94 10.68 5.95
N SER A 80 2.76 11.96 6.31
CA SER A 80 3.37 12.58 7.49
C SER A 80 2.55 12.43 8.78
N ALA A 81 1.28 12.03 8.66
CA ALA A 81 0.34 11.85 9.77
C ALA A 81 -0.57 10.64 9.49
N PRO A 82 -0.01 9.41 9.48
CA PRO A 82 -0.80 8.21 9.21
C PRO A 82 -1.82 7.93 10.31
N CYS A 83 -2.86 7.18 10.00
CA CYS A 83 -3.79 6.65 11.01
C CYS A 83 -3.12 5.51 11.79
N ALA A 84 -3.55 5.25 13.03
CA ALA A 84 -3.00 4.14 13.83
C ALA A 84 -3.70 2.81 13.54
N SER A 85 -5.00 2.84 13.25
CA SER A 85 -5.81 1.65 12.97
C SER A 85 -6.31 1.58 11.53
N VAL A 86 -6.47 0.34 11.05
CA VAL A 86 -6.99 0.06 9.69
C VAL A 86 -8.44 0.53 9.55
N ASN A 87 -9.27 0.34 10.59
CA ASN A 87 -10.65 0.85 10.60
C ASN A 87 -10.71 2.37 10.40
N GLN A 88 -9.86 3.13 11.11
CA GLN A 88 -9.80 4.57 10.95
C GLN A 88 -9.26 4.95 9.56
N GLY A 89 -8.22 4.27 9.08
CA GLY A 89 -7.69 4.49 7.73
C GLY A 89 -8.75 4.30 6.63
N GLN A 90 -9.51 3.21 6.71
CA GLN A 90 -10.62 2.96 5.79
C GLN A 90 -11.72 4.01 5.90
N ALA A 91 -12.10 4.42 7.12
CA ALA A 91 -13.09 5.47 7.32
C ALA A 91 -12.63 6.81 6.71
N ARG A 92 -11.34 7.14 6.84
CA ARG A 92 -10.73 8.31 6.20
C ARG A 92 -10.70 8.19 4.69
N ALA A 93 -10.42 7.01 4.15
CA ALA A 93 -10.44 6.79 2.71
C ALA A 93 -11.83 7.09 2.15
N VAL A 94 -12.88 6.51 2.74
CA VAL A 94 -14.27 6.80 2.37
C VAL A 94 -14.61 8.29 2.53
N ALA A 95 -14.23 8.92 3.65
CA ALA A 95 -14.53 10.33 3.90
C ALA A 95 -13.83 11.29 2.92
N LEU A 96 -12.66 10.92 2.43
CA LEU A 96 -11.88 11.69 1.45
C LEU A 96 -12.22 11.32 0.00
N GLY A 97 -13.07 10.31 -0.23
CA GLY A 97 -13.35 9.78 -1.56
C GLY A 97 -12.17 9.02 -2.17
N ARG A 98 -11.24 8.56 -1.32
CA ARG A 98 -10.07 7.77 -1.70
C ARG A 98 -10.43 6.28 -1.71
N THR A 99 -9.81 5.51 -2.60
CA THR A 99 -10.06 4.06 -2.73
C THR A 99 -8.93 3.19 -2.19
N GLN A 100 -7.74 3.73 -1.90
CA GLN A 100 -6.58 2.95 -1.49
C GLN A 100 -6.20 3.19 -0.03
N VAL A 101 -5.79 2.12 0.66
CA VAL A 101 -5.31 2.16 2.05
C VAL A 101 -4.01 1.35 2.16
N GLN A 102 -2.89 2.02 2.39
CA GLN A 102 -1.60 1.39 2.67
C GLN A 102 -1.43 1.19 4.18
N VAL A 103 -1.17 -0.05 4.57
CA VAL A 103 -0.95 -0.43 5.96
C VAL A 103 0.51 -0.83 6.14
N ALA A 104 1.19 -0.12 7.02
CA ALA A 104 2.59 -0.34 7.30
C ALA A 104 2.84 -1.64 8.07
N GLU A 105 4.10 -2.07 8.13
CA GLU A 105 4.59 -3.15 8.97
C GLU A 105 4.19 -2.92 10.44
N GLY A 106 3.77 -3.98 11.12
CA GLY A 106 3.34 -3.88 12.51
C GLY A 106 2.25 -4.87 12.88
N PHE A 107 1.79 -4.78 14.12
CA PHE A 107 0.73 -5.61 14.67
C PHE A 107 -0.55 -4.81 14.81
N TYR A 108 -1.59 -5.23 14.10
CA TYR A 108 -2.90 -4.62 14.07
C TYR A 108 -3.92 -5.52 14.78
N GLY A 109 -4.89 -4.89 15.42
CA GLY A 109 -6.09 -5.58 15.91
C GLY A 109 -6.99 -6.01 14.76
N PRO A 110 -8.05 -6.77 15.06
CA PRO A 110 -9.03 -7.17 14.05
C PRO A 110 -9.76 -5.94 13.50
N PHE A 111 -10.16 -6.01 12.23
CA PHE A 111 -10.83 -4.90 11.55
C PHE A 111 -11.94 -5.38 10.63
N GLU A 112 -12.87 -4.47 10.33
CA GLU A 112 -13.95 -4.71 9.37
C GLU A 112 -13.58 -4.09 8.03
N LEU A 113 -13.63 -4.89 6.97
CA LEU A 113 -13.31 -4.44 5.62
C LEU A 113 -14.51 -3.68 5.04
N LEU A 114 -14.27 -2.47 4.54
CA LEU A 114 -15.31 -1.68 3.85
C LEU A 114 -15.33 -2.00 2.34
N GLY A 115 -16.54 -2.01 1.77
CA GLY A 115 -16.75 -2.22 0.33
C GLY A 115 -16.16 -1.10 -0.53
N GLY A 116 -15.56 -1.44 -1.67
CA GLY A 116 -15.02 -0.47 -2.63
C GLY A 116 -13.63 0.08 -2.30
N LEU A 117 -12.91 -0.51 -1.35
CA LEU A 117 -11.55 -0.13 -0.99
C LEU A 117 -10.52 -1.20 -1.40
N GLU A 118 -9.31 -0.75 -1.64
CA GLU A 118 -8.12 -1.57 -1.82
C GLU A 118 -7.21 -1.38 -0.61
N VAL A 119 -7.15 -2.40 0.25
CA VAL A 119 -6.38 -2.36 1.49
C VAL A 119 -5.17 -3.28 1.34
N GLY A 120 -3.97 -2.70 1.32
CA GLY A 120 -2.71 -3.41 1.14
C GLY A 120 -1.82 -3.33 2.37
N GLY A 121 -1.23 -4.44 2.78
CA GLY A 121 -0.21 -4.52 3.82
C GLY A 121 1.22 -4.54 3.29
N HIS A 122 2.17 -4.82 4.18
CA HIS A 122 3.60 -4.99 3.88
C HIS A 122 4.27 -3.70 3.38
N TYR A 123 3.90 -2.54 3.93
CA TYR A 123 4.56 -1.27 3.64
C TYR A 123 5.56 -0.89 4.74
N LYS A 124 6.73 -0.37 4.38
CA LYS A 124 7.68 0.15 5.37
C LYS A 124 7.15 1.47 5.93
N SER A 125 6.98 1.62 7.24
CA SER A 125 6.45 2.87 7.83
C SER A 125 7.30 4.12 7.57
N SER A 126 8.58 3.95 7.24
CA SER A 126 9.51 5.05 6.96
C SER A 126 9.52 5.49 5.49
N THR A 127 9.26 4.58 4.56
CA THR A 127 9.42 4.84 3.11
C THR A 127 8.15 4.57 2.32
N TRP A 128 7.13 3.94 2.91
CA TRP A 128 5.89 3.52 2.25
C TRP A 128 6.11 2.70 0.97
N ALA A 129 7.25 2.01 0.93
CA ALA A 129 7.59 1.04 -0.10
C ALA A 129 7.49 -0.38 0.47
N LYS A 130 7.22 -1.37 -0.40
CA LYS A 130 7.24 -2.78 -0.02
C LYS A 130 8.66 -3.32 0.18
N ALA A 131 9.64 -2.77 -0.52
CA ALA A 131 11.04 -3.20 -0.40
C ALA A 131 11.57 -2.99 1.03
N GLY A 132 12.00 -4.07 1.68
CA GLY A 132 12.53 -4.04 3.05
C GLY A 132 11.47 -3.86 4.15
N ALA A 133 10.19 -3.92 3.79
CA ALA A 133 9.09 -3.91 4.74
C ALA A 133 8.95 -5.24 5.48
N GLY A 134 8.51 -5.16 6.73
CA GLY A 134 8.04 -6.27 7.52
C GLY A 134 6.56 -6.56 7.26
N ASN A 135 6.06 -7.62 7.90
CA ASN A 135 4.69 -8.04 7.72
C ASN A 135 3.71 -7.09 8.44
N SER A 136 2.59 -6.81 7.79
CA SER A 136 1.39 -6.25 8.43
C SER A 136 0.60 -7.41 9.01
N VAL A 137 0.73 -7.61 10.32
CA VAL A 137 0.17 -8.75 11.03
C VAL A 137 -1.14 -8.37 11.69
N VAL A 138 -2.23 -9.06 11.38
CA VAL A 138 -3.53 -8.91 12.03
C VAL A 138 -3.66 -10.02 13.07
N THR A 139 -3.87 -9.65 14.33
CA THR A 139 -4.16 -10.64 15.38
C THR A 139 -5.65 -10.76 15.56
N ALA A 140 -6.20 -11.95 15.32
CA ALA A 140 -7.61 -12.23 15.50
C ALA A 140 -8.02 -12.04 16.97
N ALA A 141 -9.24 -11.55 17.19
CA ALA A 141 -9.85 -11.50 18.51
C ALA A 141 -11.28 -12.02 18.45
N PHE A 142 -11.83 -12.36 19.62
CA PHE A 142 -13.18 -12.91 19.71
C PHE A 142 -14.24 -11.92 19.19
N ASP A 143 -14.97 -12.30 18.14
CA ASP A 143 -16.15 -11.59 17.65
C ASP A 143 -17.43 -12.26 18.23
N PRO A 144 -18.25 -11.54 19.01
CA PRO A 144 -19.48 -12.09 19.59
C PRO A 144 -20.55 -12.45 18.56
N SER A 145 -20.52 -11.85 17.37
CA SER A 145 -21.45 -12.14 16.27
C SER A 145 -21.11 -13.46 15.57
N ALA A 146 -19.82 -13.80 15.50
CA ALA A 146 -19.34 -15.05 14.93
C ALA A 146 -19.18 -16.16 16.00
N LEU A 147 -19.26 -15.80 17.29
CA LEU A 147 -18.96 -16.69 18.42
C LEU A 147 -17.60 -17.38 18.29
N ALA A 148 -16.63 -16.67 17.70
CA ALA A 148 -15.34 -17.21 17.26
C ALA A 148 -14.30 -16.09 17.16
N PRO A 149 -12.99 -16.38 17.23
CA PRO A 149 -11.97 -15.43 16.85
C PRO A 149 -12.03 -15.09 15.36
N VAL A 150 -12.05 -13.79 15.05
CA VAL A 150 -12.06 -13.25 13.68
C VAL A 150 -10.91 -12.25 13.54
N GLY A 151 -10.11 -12.41 12.48
CA GLY A 151 -9.04 -11.48 12.11
C GLY A 151 -9.58 -10.30 11.31
N VAL A 152 -10.11 -10.58 10.12
CA VAL A 152 -10.75 -9.59 9.26
C VAL A 152 -12.19 -9.98 9.06
N LYS A 153 -13.10 -9.00 9.12
CA LYS A 153 -14.53 -9.22 8.88
C LYS A 153 -14.93 -8.52 7.59
N ALA A 154 -15.30 -9.27 6.56
CA ALA A 154 -15.82 -8.73 5.31
C ALA A 154 -17.33 -9.00 5.21
N ASN A 155 -18.15 -8.05 5.67
CA ASN A 155 -19.62 -8.20 5.66
C ASN A 155 -20.26 -7.23 4.67
N GLY A 156 -21.20 -7.70 3.85
CA GLY A 156 -21.97 -6.83 2.95
C GLY A 156 -21.19 -6.20 1.80
N ILE A 157 -20.03 -6.78 1.43
CA ILE A 157 -19.22 -6.32 0.29
C ILE A 157 -19.98 -6.59 -1.01
N SER A 158 -20.49 -5.54 -1.63
CA SER A 158 -21.25 -5.58 -2.90
C SER A 158 -20.52 -4.90 -4.06
N VAL A 159 -19.38 -4.27 -3.77
CA VAL A 159 -18.49 -3.59 -4.71
C VAL A 159 -17.14 -4.31 -4.69
N ALA A 160 -16.39 -4.26 -5.78
CA ALA A 160 -15.05 -4.83 -5.82
C ALA A 160 -14.17 -4.22 -4.71
N THR A 161 -13.59 -5.09 -3.88
CA THR A 161 -12.73 -4.75 -2.75
C THR A 161 -11.51 -5.65 -2.80
N LYS A 162 -10.32 -5.07 -2.62
CA LYS A 162 -9.05 -5.81 -2.58
C LYS A 162 -8.50 -5.81 -1.16
N LEU A 163 -8.08 -6.97 -0.69
CA LEU A 163 -7.29 -7.12 0.54
C LEU A 163 -6.03 -7.92 0.19
N ALA A 164 -4.85 -7.32 0.38
CA ALA A 164 -3.58 -7.91 -0.03
C ALA A 164 -2.49 -7.75 1.04
N ASP A 165 -1.53 -8.68 1.06
CA ASP A 165 -0.28 -8.60 1.82
C ASP A 165 -0.40 -8.47 3.35
N PHE A 166 -1.46 -9.07 3.91
CA PHE A 166 -1.62 -9.24 5.36
C PHE A 166 -1.25 -10.65 5.82
N VAL A 167 -0.61 -10.72 6.98
CA VAL A 167 -0.46 -11.98 7.71
C VAL A 167 -1.51 -12.02 8.80
N ILE A 168 -2.44 -12.97 8.73
CA ILE A 168 -3.51 -13.08 9.73
C ILE A 168 -3.15 -14.18 10.73
N ASN A 169 -2.85 -13.77 11.95
CA ASN A 169 -2.61 -14.66 13.07
C ASN A 169 -3.95 -14.98 13.74
N GLY A 170 -4.44 -16.21 13.51
CA GLY A 170 -5.55 -16.77 14.27
C GLY A 170 -5.19 -16.97 15.74
N THR A 171 -6.20 -17.00 16.60
CA THR A 171 -6.05 -17.41 18.01
C THR A 171 -6.72 -18.76 18.24
N THR A 172 -6.23 -19.54 19.19
CA THR A 172 -6.84 -20.83 19.55
C THR A 172 -8.31 -20.64 19.91
N ALA A 173 -9.21 -21.15 19.07
CA ALA A 173 -10.64 -21.19 19.36
C ALA A 173 -10.91 -22.21 20.47
N GLY A 174 -11.95 -21.98 21.29
CA GLY A 174 -12.38 -22.93 22.32
C GLY A 174 -12.81 -24.27 21.72
N ALA A 175 -12.90 -25.31 22.55
CA ALA A 175 -13.32 -26.64 22.09
C ALA A 175 -14.71 -26.57 21.41
N GLY A 176 -14.78 -26.98 20.14
CA GLY A 176 -16.00 -26.93 19.33
C GLY A 176 -16.25 -25.60 18.60
N GLN A 177 -15.35 -24.62 18.71
CA GLN A 177 -15.42 -23.34 17.99
C GLN A 177 -14.44 -23.31 16.80
N ALA A 178 -14.80 -22.56 15.76
CA ALA A 178 -13.92 -22.28 14.63
C ALA A 178 -13.11 -20.99 14.89
N SER A 179 -12.04 -20.78 14.13
CA SER A 179 -11.32 -19.50 14.03
C SER A 179 -11.34 -19.06 12.58
N TYR A 180 -11.62 -17.79 12.32
CA TYR A 180 -11.74 -17.21 10.99
C TYR A 180 -10.62 -16.21 10.71
N GLY A 181 -9.97 -16.37 9.55
CA GLY A 181 -8.96 -15.44 9.07
C GLY A 181 -9.58 -14.20 8.44
N VAL A 182 -10.39 -14.41 7.40
CA VAL A 182 -11.20 -13.40 6.68
C VAL A 182 -12.61 -13.95 6.52
#